data_AF-A0A1A6DY07-F1
#
_entry.id   AF-A0A1A6DY07-F1
#
_cell.length_a   1.000
_cell.length_b   1.000
_cell.length_c   1.000
_cell.angle_alpha   90.00
_cell.angle_beta   90.00
_cell.angle_gamma   90.00
#
_symmetry.space_group_name_H-M   'P 1'
#
loop_
_entity.id
_entity.type
_entity.pdbx_description
1 polymer ?
#
loop_
_entity_poly.entity_id
_entity_poly.type
_entity_poly.pdbx_seq_one_letter_code
_entity_poly.pdbx_strand_id
1 'polypeptide(L)' 'MRIPRDLSGADLVKRLGRLGYEITRQSGSHIRLTSRVRGEHHLTIPNHDPLRIGTLAAILEGVAAHHGMTRDELLQRLLG' A
#
# COMPACT_ATOMS: atom_id res chain seq x y z
N MET A 1 14.85 5.70 -1.87
CA MET A 1 13.98 6.87 -2.16
C MET A 1 13.35 7.38 -0.87
N ARG A 2 12.93 8.65 -0.82
CA ARG A 2 12.17 9.19 0.34
C ARG A 2 10.66 8.89 0.17
N ILE A 3 9.99 8.60 1.28
CA ILE A 3 8.54 8.39 1.30
C ILE A 3 7.84 9.76 1.16
N PRO A 4 6.89 9.94 0.21
CA PRO A 4 6.08 11.16 0.12
C PRO A 4 5.27 11.35 1.41
N ARG A 5 5.26 12.56 1.95
CA ARG A 5 4.59 12.87 3.23
C ARG A 5 3.13 13.27 3.05
N ASP A 6 2.71 13.42 1.81
CA ASP A 6 1.42 13.91 1.31
C ASP A 6 0.62 12.83 0.56
N LEU A 7 1.05 11.56 0.60
CA LEU A 7 0.34 10.48 -0.06
C LEU A 7 -0.98 10.16 0.66
N SER A 8 -2.10 10.28 -0.04
CA SER A 8 -3.42 9.90 0.47
C SER A 8 -3.61 8.37 0.50
N GLY A 9 -4.54 7.90 1.33
CA GLY A 9 -4.94 6.48 1.35
C GLY A 9 -5.50 6.01 0.01
N ALA A 10 -6.31 6.84 -0.64
CA ALA A 10 -6.89 6.55 -1.95
C ALA A 10 -5.81 6.42 -3.04
N ASP A 11 -4.80 7.31 -3.04
CA ASP A 11 -3.69 7.22 -3.98
C ASP A 11 -2.86 5.96 -3.77
N LEU A 12 -2.59 5.60 -2.51
CA LEU A 12 -1.87 4.38 -2.20
C LEU A 12 -2.64 3.13 -2.68
N VAL A 13 -3.95 3.06 -2.42
CA VAL A 13 -4.81 1.98 -2.92
C VAL A 13 -4.70 1.84 -4.44
N LYS A 14 -4.86 2.96 -5.17
CA LYS A 14 -4.78 2.96 -6.64
C LYS A 14 -3.43 2.47 -7.14
N ARG A 15 -2.33 2.91 -6.52
CA ARG A 15 -0.97 2.50 -6.90
C ARG A 15 -0.69 1.03 -6.59
N LEU A 16 -1.16 0.53 -5.45
CA LEU A 16 -1.04 -0.89 -5.09
C LEU A 16 -1.82 -1.82 -6.03
N GLY A 17 -2.86 -1.31 -6.71
CA GLY A 17 -3.52 -2.04 -7.80
C GLY A 17 -2.55 -2.51 -8.91
N ARG A 18 -1.47 -1.77 -9.17
CA ARG A 18 -0.42 -2.17 -10.13
C ARG A 18 0.36 -3.42 -9.69
N LEU A 19 0.30 -3.77 -8.41
CA LEU A 19 0.93 -4.96 -7.83
C LEU A 19 -0.06 -6.12 -7.64
N GLY A 20 -1.30 -5.97 -8.11
CA GLY A 20 -2.33 -7.00 -8.01
C GLY A 20 -3.12 -6.97 -6.69
N TYR A 21 -3.10 -5.86 -5.96
CA TYR A 21 -4.00 -5.67 -4.83
C TYR A 21 -5.37 -5.19 -5.30
N GLU A 22 -6.41 -5.87 -4.84
CA GLU A 22 -7.80 -5.54 -5.13
C GLU A 22 -8.54 -5.16 -3.86
N ILE A 23 -9.47 -4.21 -3.95
CA ILE A 23 -10.35 -3.86 -2.83
C ILE A 23 -11.30 -5.03 -2.60
N THR A 24 -11.27 -5.61 -1.40
CA THR A 24 -12.18 -6.71 -1.03
C THR A 24 -13.27 -6.28 -0.05
N ARG A 25 -13.04 -5.22 0.74
CA ARG A 25 -14.03 -4.67 1.67
C ARG A 25 -13.69 -3.24 2.03
N GLN A 26 -14.69 -2.44 2.38
CA GLN A 26 -14.51 -1.18 3.08
C GLN A 26 -15.44 -1.12 4.30
N SER A 27 -14.94 -0.62 5.43
CA SER A 27 -15.69 -0.40 6.65
C SER A 27 -15.32 0.94 7.25
N GLY A 28 -16.24 1.90 7.22
CA GLY A 28 -15.94 3.30 7.55
C GLY A 28 -14.80 3.82 6.67
N SER A 29 -13.80 4.43 7.28
CA SER A 29 -12.60 4.92 6.59
C SER A 29 -11.59 3.83 6.24
N HIS A 30 -11.75 2.57 6.68
CA HIS A 30 -10.73 1.55 6.44
C HIS A 30 -11.04 0.72 5.19
N ILE A 31 -10.08 0.65 4.26
CA ILE A 31 -10.16 -0.09 3.00
C ILE A 31 -9.30 -1.36 3.14
N ARG A 32 -9.90 -2.53 2.93
CA ARG A 32 -9.23 -3.82 2.90
C ARG A 32 -8.84 -4.14 1.46
N LEU A 33 -7.55 -4.37 1.25
CA LEU A 33 -7.00 -4.89 0.01
C LEU A 33 -6.57 -6.35 0.17
N THR A 34 -6.64 -7.11 -0.92
CA THR A 34 -6.08 -8.46 -1.01
C THR A 34 -5.27 -8.60 -2.29
N SER A 35 -4.06 -9.12 -2.17
CA SER A 35 -3.26 -9.64 -3.29
C SER A 35 -3.29 -11.15 -3.24
N ARG A 36 -3.36 -11.79 -4.41
CA ARG A 36 -3.10 -13.22 -4.59
C ARG A 36 -1.78 -13.49 -5.33
N VAL A 37 -1.09 -12.42 -5.74
CA VAL A 37 0.20 -12.48 -6.42
C VAL A 37 1.25 -12.91 -5.40
N ARG A 38 1.99 -13.99 -5.67
CA ARG A 38 2.99 -14.55 -4.73
C ARG A 38 2.40 -15.02 -3.39
N GLY A 39 1.15 -15.52 -3.43
CA GLY A 39 0.41 -15.97 -2.26
C GLY A 39 -0.65 -14.96 -1.83
N GLU A 40 -1.50 -15.35 -0.90
CA GLU A 40 -2.53 -14.47 -0.38
C GLU A 40 -1.95 -13.50 0.67
N HIS A 41 -2.19 -12.21 0.48
CA HIS A 41 -1.79 -11.18 1.42
C HIS A 41 -2.87 -10.12 1.55
N HIS A 42 -3.14 -9.74 2.80
CA HIS A 42 -4.19 -8.79 3.13
C HIS A 42 -3.61 -7.54 3.76
N LEU A 43 -4.13 -6.39 3.35
CA LEU A 43 -3.69 -5.10 3.85
C LEU A 43 -4.91 -4.25 4.21
N THR A 44 -4.82 -3.48 5.29
CA THR A 44 -5.83 -2.47 5.62
C THR A 44 -5.23 -1.07 5.51
N ILE A 45 -5.86 -0.20 4.73
CA ILE A 45 -5.44 1.18 4.52
C ILE A 45 -6.50 2.13 5.07
N PRO A 46 -6.16 3.04 6.01
CA PRO A 46 -7.02 4.16 6.35
C PRO A 46 -7.15 5.12 5.16
N ASN A 47 -8.38 5.44 4.76
CA ASN A 47 -8.70 6.40 3.71
C ASN A 47 -8.60 7.83 4.24
N HIS A 48 -7.40 8.23 4.65
CA HIS A 48 -7.07 9.56 5.14
C HIS A 48 -6.20 10.29 4.13
N ASP A 49 -6.27 11.62 4.15
CA ASP A 49 -5.45 12.49 3.32
C ASP A 49 -4.78 13.58 4.19
N PRO A 50 -3.46 13.51 4.44
CA PRO A 50 -2.54 12.44 4.04
C PRO A 50 -2.58 11.24 4.98
N LEU A 51 -2.00 10.11 4.55
CA LEU A 51 -1.65 9.03 5.47
C LEU A 51 -0.55 9.48 6.44
N ARG A 52 -0.70 9.13 7.72
CA ARG A 52 0.37 9.34 8.70
C ARG A 52 1.63 8.58 8.27
N ILE A 53 2.79 9.22 8.38
CA ILE A 53 4.06 8.68 7.88
C ILE A 53 4.39 7.30 8.46
N GLY A 54 4.10 7.05 9.74
CA GLY A 54 4.32 5.75 10.38
C GLY A 54 3.41 4.66 9.81
N THR A 55 2.14 4.99 9.53
CA THR A 55 1.19 4.07 8.90
C THR A 55 1.61 3.73 7.48
N LEU A 56 2.01 4.75 6.71
CA LEU A 56 2.51 4.56 5.35
C LEU A 56 3.78 3.70 5.33
N ALA A 57 4.73 3.96 6.24
CA ALA A 57 5.95 3.17 6.35
C ALA A 57 5.67 1.68 6.65
N ALA A 58 4.79 1.40 7.62
CA ALA A 58 4.42 0.03 7.97
C ALA A 58 3.70 -0.70 6.82
N ILE A 59 2.81 -0.01 6.09
CA ILE A 59 2.15 -0.57 4.91
C ILE A 59 3.18 -0.93 3.83
N LEU A 60 4.09 -0.01 3.51
CA LEU A 60 5.11 -0.23 2.48
C LEU A 60 6.06 -1.37 2.87
N GLU A 61 6.41 -1.50 4.14
CA GLU A 61 7.24 -2.60 4.64
C GLU A 61 6.56 -3.96 4.45
N GLY A 62 5.29 -4.09 4.83
CA GLY A 62 4.53 -5.33 4.64
C GLY A 62 4.37 -5.70 3.16
N VAL A 63 4.11 -4.72 2.29
CA VAL A 63 4.01 -4.93 0.84
C VAL A 63 5.35 -5.36 0.26
N ALA A 64 6.44 -4.68 0.63
CA ALA A 64 7.79 -4.99 0.14
C ALA A 64 8.20 -6.42 0.55
N ALA A 65 7.96 -6.78 1.81
CA ALA A 65 8.21 -8.13 2.33
C ALA A 65 7.40 -9.20 1.58
N HIS A 66 6.10 -8.98 1.38
CA HIS A 66 5.25 -9.93 0.66
C HIS A 66 5.71 -10.15 -0.79
N HIS A 67 6.13 -9.09 -1.48
CA HIS A 67 6.66 -9.23 -2.83
C HIS A 67 8.15 -9.58 -2.88
N GLY A 68 8.83 -9.80 -1.75
CA GLY A 68 10.25 -10.14 -1.72
C GLY A 68 11.14 -9.10 -2.41
N MET A 69 10.86 -7.81 -2.17
CA MET A 69 11.64 -6.69 -2.71
C MET A 69 12.02 -5.72 -1.60
N THR A 70 12.98 -4.86 -1.88
CA THR A 70 13.36 -3.75 -1.00
C THR A 70 12.30 -2.65 -1.03
N ARG A 71 12.28 -1.82 0.02
CA ARG A 71 11.41 -0.64 0.08
C ARG A 71 11.67 0.34 -1.07
N ASP A 72 12.91 0.47 -1.50
CA ASP A 72 13.28 1.39 -2.57
C ASP A 72 12.80 0.90 -3.93
N GLU A 73 12.89 -0.41 -4.21
CA GLU A 73 12.29 -1.00 -5.42
C GLU A 73 10.76 -0.84 -5.43
N LEU A 74 10.11 -1.03 -4.27
CA LEU A 74 8.67 -0.80 -4.14
C LEU A 74 8.31 0.66 -4.44
N LEU A 75 9.02 1.62 -3.84
CA LEU A 75 8.79 3.05 -4.07
C LEU A 75 8.96 3.41 -5.55
N GLN A 76 9.98 2.86 -6.21
CA GLN A 76 10.19 3.08 -7.65
C GLN A 76 9.02 2.54 -8.48
N ARG A 77 8.43 1.38 -8.13
CA ARG A 77 7.26 0.83 -8.85
C ARG A 77 5.98 1.62 -8.60
N LEU A 78 5.81 2.18 -7.40
CA LEU A 78 4.61 2.91 -7.03
C LEU A 78 4.64 4.36 -7.51
N LEU A 79 5.81 5.00 -7.54
CA LEU A 79 5.98 6.45 -7.74
C LEU A 79 6.76 6.81 -9.00
N GLY A 80 7.54 5.89 -9.57
CA GLY A 80 8.10 6.01 -10.91
C GLY A 80 7.03 5.81 -11.97
#